data_AF-A0A834Z6V6-F1
#
_entry.id   AF-A0A834Z6V6-F1
#
_cell.length_a   1.000
_cell.length_b   1.000
_cell.length_c   1.000
_cell.angle_alpha   90.00
_cell.angle_beta   90.00
_cell.angle_gamma   90.00
#
_symmetry.space_group_name_H-M   'P 1'
#
loop_
_entity.id
_entity.type
_entity.pdbx_description
1 polymer ?
#
loop_
_entity_poly.entity_id
_entity_poly.type
_entity_poly.pdbx_seq_one_letter_code
_entity_poly.pdbx_strand_id
1 'polypeptide(L)'
;MKRRPNASIAAAQDRIENPNFPKREEKRSSDSGLFLSSKRVFALCLAFRMANSLLVQTYFNPDEHWQALEIAHRIAFGYGHLTWEWKKGIRSYLHPMLFALLYKLLQLFGLDTPWFMMKAPRLLQSIFSSVGDYYLYKLSNVTFGEHAAQLALFSQLTNWFMFFCFTRTLSNSLETVLTLVGLYYWPCLRVSSHKVPLASRKWALAIAALACAVRPTSAITWLYVGLLELFVTHDRLRFIFLEVAPIG
;
A
#
# COMPACT_ATOMS: atom_id res chain seq x y z
N MET A 1 73.18 30.41 32.60
CA MET A 1 73.92 31.65 32.90
C MET A 1 74.15 32.39 31.58
N LYS A 2 73.52 33.58 31.40
CA LYS A 2 73.72 34.60 30.32
C LYS A 2 73.35 34.17 28.87
N ARG A 3 72.62 34.93 28.03
CA ARG A 3 72.02 36.28 28.00
C ARG A 3 70.96 36.32 26.84
N ARG A 4 69.85 37.04 27.00
CA ARG A 4 69.01 37.60 25.90
C ARG A 4 69.45 39.05 25.61
N PRO A 5 69.21 39.62 24.41
CA PRO A 5 68.03 40.49 24.16
C PRO A 5 67.40 40.33 22.73
N ASN A 6 66.06 40.42 22.56
CA ASN A 6 65.23 41.53 22.00
C ASN A 6 65.64 42.02 20.58
N ALA A 7 64.81 42.36 19.58
CA ALA A 7 63.36 42.45 19.36
C ALA A 7 63.12 42.61 17.82
N SER A 8 62.09 41.98 17.25
CA SER A 8 60.93 42.56 16.54
C SER A 8 61.11 43.25 15.15
N ILE A 9 60.19 42.86 14.23
CA ILE A 9 59.50 43.65 13.19
C ILE A 9 59.76 43.24 11.71
N ALA A 10 58.62 42.97 11.06
CA ALA A 10 58.32 43.07 9.61
C ALA A 10 59.00 42.06 8.67
N ALA A 11 58.39 41.61 7.58
CA ALA A 11 57.02 41.64 7.07
C ALA A 11 57.06 40.78 5.79
N ALA A 12 55.92 40.13 5.49
CA ALA A 12 55.48 39.79 4.14
C ALA A 12 56.50 39.08 3.22
N GLN A 13 56.49 37.75 3.28
CA GLN A 13 57.11 36.91 2.28
C GLN A 13 56.15 36.72 1.09
N ASP A 14 56.55 37.35 -0.01
CA ASP A 14 56.47 36.95 -1.42
C ASP A 14 55.32 36.06 -1.95
N ARG A 15 54.66 36.64 -2.97
CA ARG A 15 54.33 36.09 -4.31
C ARG A 15 53.52 34.78 -4.42
N ILE A 16 52.39 34.86 -5.11
CA ILE A 16 52.23 34.43 -6.52
C ILE A 16 50.86 34.91 -7.03
N GLU A 17 50.86 35.37 -8.28
CA GLU A 17 49.75 35.96 -9.03
C GLU A 17 48.73 34.92 -9.55
N ASN A 18 47.52 35.43 -9.80
CA ASN A 18 46.64 35.18 -10.97
C ASN A 18 45.65 33.97 -10.93
N PRO A 19 44.60 33.96 -11.80
CA PRO A 19 43.33 34.68 -11.63
C PRO A 19 42.09 33.79 -11.83
N ASN A 20 40.89 34.35 -11.63
CA ASN A 20 39.61 33.88 -12.19
C ASN A 20 39.29 32.38 -12.10
N PHE A 21 38.80 31.94 -10.94
CA PHE A 21 37.81 30.85 -10.93
C PHE A 21 36.41 31.47 -11.07
N PRO A 22 35.66 31.15 -12.14
CA PRO A 22 34.26 31.54 -12.19
C PRO A 22 33.56 30.88 -11.00
N LYS A 23 32.82 31.66 -10.20
CA LYS A 23 31.80 31.13 -9.31
C LYS A 23 30.95 30.20 -10.16
N ARG A 24 31.11 28.90 -9.94
CA ARG A 24 30.20 27.89 -10.46
C ARG A 24 28.87 28.22 -9.80
N GLU A 25 28.06 29.03 -10.47
CA GLU A 25 26.64 29.03 -10.27
C GLU A 25 26.26 27.55 -10.32
N GLU A 26 25.88 27.01 -9.17
CA GLU A 26 24.99 25.88 -9.14
C GLU A 26 23.72 26.36 -9.84
N LYS A 27 23.76 26.34 -11.18
CA LYS A 27 22.61 25.96 -11.97
C LYS A 27 22.15 24.67 -11.31
N ARG A 28 21.15 24.79 -10.43
CA ARG A 28 20.09 23.80 -10.32
C ARG A 28 19.65 23.57 -11.75
N SER A 29 20.34 22.67 -12.44
CA SER A 29 19.75 21.91 -13.51
C SER A 29 18.50 21.35 -12.86
N SER A 30 17.37 21.96 -13.22
CA SER A 30 16.07 21.36 -13.08
C SER A 30 16.18 20.03 -13.81
N ASP A 31 16.66 19.03 -13.09
CA ASP A 31 16.57 17.66 -13.51
C ASP A 31 15.08 17.37 -13.38
N SER A 32 14.33 17.78 -14.39
CA SER A 32 12.92 17.48 -14.57
C SER A 32 12.79 16.02 -14.93
N GLY A 33 13.34 15.15 -14.08
CA GLY A 33 12.91 13.77 -13.96
C GLY A 33 11.41 13.79 -13.64
N LEU A 34 10.69 12.77 -14.10
CA LEU A 34 9.25 12.60 -13.92
C LEU A 34 8.86 12.62 -12.43
N PHE A 35 8.78 13.81 -11.83
CA PHE A 35 8.25 13.99 -10.48
C PHE A 35 6.74 13.91 -10.57
N LEU A 36 6.20 12.69 -10.58
CA LEU A 36 4.78 12.51 -10.39
C LEU A 36 4.45 12.76 -8.92
N SER A 37 3.77 13.88 -8.66
CA SER A 37 3.14 14.12 -7.36
C SER A 37 2.36 12.88 -6.93
N SER A 38 2.45 12.49 -5.65
CA SER A 38 1.74 11.33 -5.08
C SER A 38 0.25 11.32 -5.43
N LYS A 39 -0.39 12.48 -5.51
CA LYS A 39 -1.80 12.61 -5.93
C LYS A 39 -2.02 12.21 -7.39
N ARG A 40 -1.07 12.57 -8.27
CA ARG A 40 -1.11 12.19 -9.70
C ARG A 40 -0.91 10.69 -9.87
N VAL A 41 0.02 10.08 -9.13
CA VAL A 41 0.23 8.62 -9.16
C VAL A 41 -1.07 7.91 -8.79
N PHE A 42 -1.69 8.28 -7.67
CA PHE A 42 -2.96 7.68 -7.26
C PHE A 42 -4.08 7.89 -8.30
N ALA A 43 -4.22 9.11 -8.83
CA ALA A 43 -5.22 9.40 -9.86
C ALA A 43 -5.02 8.57 -11.13
N LEU A 44 -3.78 8.35 -11.56
CA LEU A 44 -3.45 7.49 -12.70
C LEU A 44 -3.78 6.02 -12.42
N CYS A 45 -3.40 5.50 -11.24
CA CYS A 45 -3.76 4.15 -10.82
C CYS A 45 -5.29 3.96 -10.78
N LEU A 46 -6.01 4.93 -10.24
CA LEU A 46 -7.48 4.90 -10.17
C LEU A 46 -8.10 4.91 -11.55
N ALA A 47 -7.74 5.86 -12.41
CA ALA A 47 -8.26 5.95 -13.77
C ALA A 47 -7.96 4.67 -14.57
N PHE A 48 -6.74 4.15 -14.47
CA PHE A 48 -6.34 2.92 -15.12
C PHE A 48 -7.14 1.71 -14.64
N ARG A 49 -7.30 1.53 -13.32
CA ARG A 49 -8.05 0.40 -12.75
C ARG A 49 -9.54 0.50 -13.02
N MET A 50 -10.12 1.69 -13.01
CA MET A 50 -11.51 1.91 -13.40
C MET A 50 -11.72 1.53 -14.87
N ALA A 51 -10.88 2.03 -15.78
CA ALA A 51 -10.94 1.65 -17.19
C ALA A 51 -10.79 0.14 -17.38
N ASN A 52 -9.81 -0.47 -16.71
CA ASN A 52 -9.58 -1.91 -16.73
C ASN A 52 -10.83 -2.70 -16.27
N SER A 53 -11.48 -2.29 -15.17
CA SER A 53 -12.70 -2.95 -14.68
C SER A 53 -13.88 -2.92 -15.67
N LEU A 54 -13.92 -1.92 -16.56
CA LEU A 54 -14.93 -1.78 -17.60
C LEU A 54 -14.57 -2.59 -18.85
N LEU A 55 -13.27 -2.69 -19.17
CA LEU A 55 -12.73 -3.46 -20.30
C LEU A 55 -12.81 -4.97 -20.06
N VAL A 56 -12.52 -5.43 -18.84
CA VAL A 56 -12.62 -6.85 -18.50
C VAL A 56 -14.08 -7.25 -18.34
N GLN A 57 -14.61 -7.96 -19.34
CA GLN A 57 -16.00 -8.44 -19.36
C GLN A 57 -16.13 -9.97 -19.30
N THR A 58 -15.00 -10.67 -19.24
CA THR A 58 -14.98 -12.15 -19.26
C THR A 58 -15.23 -12.74 -17.88
N TYR A 59 -15.62 -14.01 -17.87
CA TYR A 59 -15.69 -14.86 -16.69
C TYR A 59 -14.34 -15.56 -16.45
N PHE A 60 -13.99 -15.81 -15.19
CA PHE A 60 -12.76 -16.54 -14.84
C PHE A 60 -13.02 -17.70 -13.87
N ASN A 61 -13.46 -17.38 -12.64
CA ASN A 61 -13.61 -18.36 -11.57
C ASN A 61 -15.01 -18.19 -10.94
N PRO A 62 -15.75 -19.28 -10.62
CA PRO A 62 -17.04 -19.18 -9.92
C PRO A 62 -16.98 -18.37 -8.62
N ASP A 63 -15.83 -18.35 -7.94
CA ASP A 63 -15.64 -17.59 -6.70
C ASP A 63 -15.95 -16.09 -6.86
N GLU A 64 -15.76 -15.51 -8.05
CA GLU A 64 -16.06 -14.10 -8.33
C GLU A 64 -17.52 -13.77 -8.03
N HIS A 65 -18.44 -14.70 -8.34
CA HIS A 65 -19.87 -14.51 -8.22
C HIS A 65 -20.43 -15.25 -6.99
N TRP A 66 -20.19 -16.56 -6.91
CA TRP A 66 -20.83 -17.43 -5.93
C TRP A 66 -20.26 -17.32 -4.52
N GLN A 67 -19.09 -16.71 -4.35
CA GLN A 67 -18.41 -16.55 -3.06
C GLN A 67 -18.33 -15.09 -2.59
N ALA A 68 -18.82 -14.15 -3.41
CA ALA A 68 -18.85 -12.73 -3.09
C ALA A 68 -20.21 -12.12 -3.42
N LEU A 69 -20.53 -11.98 -4.70
CA LEU A 69 -21.68 -11.20 -5.17
C LEU A 69 -23.02 -11.85 -4.85
N GLU A 70 -23.16 -13.17 -4.98
CA GLU A 70 -24.41 -13.88 -4.72
C GLU A 70 -24.77 -13.85 -3.23
N ILE A 71 -23.77 -14.05 -2.35
CA ILE A 71 -23.97 -13.94 -0.89
C ILE A 71 -24.30 -12.50 -0.52
N ALA A 72 -23.58 -11.54 -1.08
CA ALA A 72 -23.85 -10.12 -0.86
C ALA A 72 -25.27 -9.73 -1.29
N HIS A 73 -25.70 -10.22 -2.44
CA HIS A 73 -27.05 -10.05 -2.95
C HIS A 73 -28.08 -10.67 -2.01
N ARG A 74 -27.86 -11.90 -1.53
CA ARG A 74 -28.74 -12.55 -0.56
C ARG A 74 -28.83 -11.81 0.77
N ILE A 75 -27.73 -11.25 1.26
CA ILE A 75 -27.72 -10.42 2.47
C ILE A 75 -28.53 -9.12 2.24
N ALA A 76 -28.39 -8.50 1.07
CA ALA A 76 -29.06 -7.24 0.77
C ALA A 76 -30.57 -7.42 0.49
N PHE A 77 -30.95 -8.38 -0.35
CA PHE A 77 -32.32 -8.52 -0.85
C PHE A 77 -33.10 -9.69 -0.24
N GLY A 78 -32.46 -10.54 0.56
CA GLY A 78 -33.10 -11.68 1.22
C GLY A 78 -33.27 -12.94 0.35
N TYR A 79 -32.89 -12.89 -0.93
CA TYR A 79 -32.97 -14.02 -1.86
C TYR A 79 -31.67 -14.24 -2.63
N GLY A 80 -31.47 -15.47 -3.12
CA GLY A 80 -30.25 -15.90 -3.80
C GLY A 80 -29.79 -17.26 -3.29
N HIS A 81 -28.82 -17.87 -3.96
CA HIS A 81 -28.31 -19.18 -3.61
C HIS A 81 -27.21 -19.11 -2.55
N LEU A 82 -27.28 -20.02 -1.57
CA LEU A 82 -26.26 -20.15 -0.54
C LEU A 82 -25.53 -21.48 -0.75
N THR A 83 -24.24 -21.43 -1.12
CA THR A 83 -23.45 -22.65 -1.29
C THR A 83 -23.24 -23.34 0.06
N TRP A 84 -22.88 -24.62 0.03
CA TRP A 84 -22.77 -25.45 1.23
C TRP A 84 -21.77 -24.90 2.27
N GLU A 85 -20.72 -24.21 1.83
CA GLU A 85 -19.68 -23.63 2.70
C GLU A 85 -20.26 -22.53 3.60
N TRP A 86 -21.16 -21.72 3.05
CA TRP A 86 -21.85 -20.66 3.80
C TRP A 86 -22.94 -21.21 4.70
N LYS A 87 -23.61 -22.31 4.30
CA LYS A 87 -24.52 -23.03 5.20
C LYS A 87 -23.79 -23.57 6.43
N LYS A 88 -22.51 -23.92 6.28
CA LYS A 88 -21.62 -24.37 7.37
C LYS A 88 -20.89 -23.23 8.07
N GLY A 89 -20.96 -22.00 7.59
CA GLY A 89 -20.31 -20.83 8.20
C GLY A 89 -18.77 -20.88 8.19
N ILE A 90 -18.16 -21.58 7.22
CA ILE A 90 -16.71 -21.79 7.18
C ILE A 90 -15.96 -20.55 6.66
N ARG A 91 -16.63 -19.71 5.87
CA ARG A 91 -16.03 -18.53 5.24
C ARG A 91 -16.38 -17.24 5.98
N SER A 92 -15.47 -16.28 5.93
CA SER A 92 -15.68 -14.95 6.48
C SER A 92 -16.71 -14.17 5.68
N TYR A 93 -17.67 -13.58 6.38
CA TYR A 93 -18.70 -12.71 5.80
C TYR A 93 -18.22 -11.29 5.51
N LEU A 94 -17.02 -10.90 5.97
CA LEU A 94 -16.54 -9.52 5.82
C LEU A 94 -16.37 -9.11 4.36
N HIS A 95 -15.86 -9.99 3.52
CA HIS A 95 -15.68 -9.69 2.10
C HIS A 95 -17.02 -9.51 1.36
N PRO A 96 -18.00 -10.44 1.42
CA PRO A 96 -19.34 -10.20 0.86
C PRO A 96 -20.07 -9.00 1.46
N MET A 97 -19.87 -8.70 2.75
CA MET A 97 -20.55 -7.60 3.42
C MET A 97 -20.24 -6.23 2.80
N LEU A 98 -19.02 -6.03 2.28
CA LEU A 98 -18.65 -4.82 1.54
C LEU A 98 -19.55 -4.62 0.31
N PHE A 99 -19.81 -5.69 -0.43
CA PHE A 99 -20.70 -5.64 -1.60
C PHE A 99 -22.18 -5.59 -1.19
N ALA A 100 -22.56 -6.19 -0.07
CA ALA A 100 -23.93 -6.11 0.45
C ALA A 100 -24.29 -4.67 0.82
N LEU A 101 -23.36 -3.95 1.46
CA LEU A 101 -23.50 -2.52 1.74
C LEU A 101 -23.64 -1.71 0.44
N LEU A 102 -22.80 -2.00 -0.57
CA LEU A 102 -22.91 -1.37 -1.88
C LEU A 102 -24.30 -1.58 -2.49
N TYR A 103 -24.81 -2.82 -2.50
CA TYR A 103 -26.14 -3.12 -3.04
C TYR A 103 -27.27 -2.43 -2.26
N LYS A 104 -27.16 -2.32 -0.94
CA LYS A 104 -28.12 -1.55 -0.13
C LYS A 104 -28.12 -0.06 -0.48
N LEU A 105 -26.95 0.52 -0.72
CA LEU A 105 -26.85 1.90 -1.18
C LEU A 105 -27.47 2.07 -2.57
N LEU A 106 -27.17 1.16 -3.51
CA LEU A 106 -27.79 1.19 -4.84
C LEU A 106 -29.31 1.07 -4.76
N GLN A 107 -29.82 0.19 -3.90
CA GLN A 107 -31.26 0.04 -3.64
C GLN A 107 -31.87 1.33 -3.09
N LEU A 108 -31.20 2.01 -2.15
CA LEU A 108 -31.67 3.26 -1.57
C LEU A 108 -31.80 4.38 -2.62
N PHE A 109 -30.91 4.40 -3.62
CA PHE A 109 -30.96 5.35 -4.73
C PHE A 109 -31.85 4.91 -5.89
N GLY A 110 -32.51 3.74 -5.82
CA GLY A 110 -33.31 3.19 -6.92
C GLY A 110 -32.48 2.81 -8.16
N LEU A 111 -31.19 2.49 -7.97
CA LEU A 111 -30.25 2.08 -9.02
C LEU A 111 -30.04 0.56 -9.03
N ASP A 112 -31.12 -0.19 -8.84
CA ASP A 112 -31.13 -1.65 -8.74
C ASP A 112 -31.26 -2.38 -10.08
N THR A 113 -30.97 -1.68 -11.19
CA THR A 113 -30.97 -2.32 -12.50
C THR A 113 -29.87 -3.40 -12.60
N PRO A 114 -30.09 -4.48 -13.37
CA PRO A 114 -29.10 -5.56 -13.52
C PRO A 114 -27.73 -5.05 -13.99
N TRP A 115 -27.72 -4.01 -14.81
CA TRP A 115 -26.50 -3.41 -15.32
C TRP A 115 -25.64 -2.78 -14.21
N PHE A 116 -26.24 -2.02 -13.30
CA PHE A 116 -25.53 -1.46 -12.14
C PHE A 116 -25.07 -2.56 -11.18
N MET A 117 -25.92 -3.56 -10.93
CA MET A 117 -25.59 -4.69 -10.06
C MET A 117 -24.38 -5.50 -10.56
N MET A 118 -24.22 -5.64 -11.88
CA MET A 118 -23.05 -6.30 -12.46
C MET A 118 -21.78 -5.45 -12.45
N LYS A 119 -21.88 -4.14 -12.72
CA LYS A 119 -20.71 -3.26 -12.91
C LYS A 119 -20.21 -2.60 -11.62
N ALA A 120 -21.10 -2.25 -10.70
CA ALA A 120 -20.75 -1.53 -9.48
C ALA A 120 -19.76 -2.29 -8.58
N PRO A 121 -19.89 -3.62 -8.36
CA PRO A 121 -18.93 -4.35 -7.55
C PRO A 121 -17.51 -4.35 -8.14
N ARG A 122 -17.39 -4.45 -9.47
CA ARG A 122 -16.09 -4.35 -10.16
C ARG A 122 -15.50 -2.94 -10.08
N LEU A 123 -16.33 -1.91 -10.15
CA LEU A 123 -15.88 -0.53 -9.94
C LEU A 123 -15.41 -0.30 -8.50
N LEU A 124 -16.15 -0.79 -7.51
CA LEU A 124 -15.72 -0.74 -6.11
C LEU A 124 -14.39 -1.47 -5.92
N GLN A 125 -14.24 -2.66 -6.51
CA GLN A 125 -13.00 -3.41 -6.45
C GLN A 125 -11.84 -2.64 -7.10
N SER A 126 -12.07 -1.95 -8.22
CA SER A 126 -11.06 -1.13 -8.89
C SER A 126 -10.51 0.00 -8.00
N ILE A 127 -11.34 0.53 -7.09
CA ILE A 127 -10.89 1.50 -6.09
C ILE A 127 -9.90 0.83 -5.14
N PHE A 128 -10.23 -0.34 -4.60
CA PHE A 128 -9.30 -1.10 -3.75
C PHE A 128 -8.02 -1.48 -4.50
N SER A 129 -8.12 -1.93 -5.75
CA SER A 129 -6.97 -2.21 -6.60
C SER A 129 -6.05 -0.99 -6.75
N SER A 130 -6.62 0.19 -6.99
CA SER A 130 -5.85 1.44 -7.14
C SER A 130 -5.14 1.84 -5.85
N VAL A 131 -5.77 1.59 -4.70
CA VAL A 131 -5.14 1.74 -3.38
C VAL A 131 -3.96 0.77 -3.28
N GLY A 132 -4.13 -0.49 -3.66
CA GLY A 132 -3.06 -1.47 -3.70
C GLY A 132 -1.85 -1.02 -4.53
N ASP A 133 -2.07 -0.59 -5.77
CA ASP A 133 -0.99 -0.11 -6.65
C ASP A 133 -0.27 1.12 -6.07
N TYR A 134 -1.03 2.05 -5.48
CA TYR A 134 -0.47 3.24 -4.86
C TYR A 134 0.38 2.93 -3.62
N TYR A 135 -0.08 2.00 -2.78
CA TYR A 135 0.70 1.55 -1.62
C TYR A 135 1.89 0.68 -2.02
N LEU A 136 1.80 -0.08 -3.12
CA LEU A 136 2.96 -0.75 -3.71
C LEU A 136 4.03 0.29 -4.10
N TYR A 137 3.65 1.33 -4.84
CA TYR A 137 4.58 2.41 -5.21
C TYR A 137 5.20 3.07 -3.97
N LYS A 138 4.39 3.41 -2.96
CA LYS A 138 4.88 4.00 -1.71
C LYS A 138 5.84 3.08 -0.95
N LEU A 139 5.51 1.79 -0.85
CA LEU A 139 6.34 0.80 -0.17
C LEU A 139 7.67 0.65 -0.90
N SER A 140 7.65 0.47 -2.22
CA SER A 140 8.86 0.37 -3.03
C SER A 140 9.73 1.64 -2.95
N ASN A 141 9.12 2.83 -2.90
CA ASN A 141 9.86 4.09 -2.77
C ASN A 141 10.60 4.18 -1.43
N VAL A 142 9.96 3.73 -0.36
CA VAL A 142 10.53 3.75 0.98
C VAL A 142 11.63 2.70 1.17
N THR A 143 11.53 1.54 0.50
CA THR A 143 12.50 0.44 0.65
C THR A 143 13.67 0.52 -0.33
N PHE A 144 13.42 0.88 -1.59
CA PHE A 144 14.41 0.80 -2.69
C PHE A 144 14.65 2.13 -3.40
N GLY A 145 13.96 3.20 -3.01
CA GLY A 145 14.05 4.52 -3.64
C GLY A 145 13.12 4.70 -4.85
N GLU A 146 13.16 5.91 -5.42
CA GLU A 146 12.14 6.38 -6.37
C GLU A 146 12.16 5.66 -7.72
N HIS A 147 13.35 5.46 -8.32
CA HIS A 147 13.46 4.79 -9.61
C HIS A 147 12.94 3.35 -9.56
N ALA A 148 13.28 2.62 -8.50
CA ALA A 148 12.78 1.26 -8.28
C ALA A 148 11.26 1.25 -8.09
N ALA A 149 10.69 2.27 -7.41
CA ALA A 149 9.25 2.39 -7.23
C ALA A 149 8.50 2.62 -8.54
N GLN A 150 9.03 3.47 -9.43
CA GLN A 150 8.44 3.71 -10.75
C GLN A 150 8.46 2.43 -11.60
N LEU A 151 9.57 1.69 -11.60
CA LEU A 151 9.67 0.41 -12.30
C LEU A 151 8.76 -0.67 -11.72
N ALA A 152 8.64 -0.74 -10.38
CA ALA A 152 7.73 -1.66 -9.72
C ALA A 152 6.27 -1.38 -10.06
N LEU A 153 5.86 -0.10 -10.06
CA LEU A 153 4.52 0.30 -10.46
C LEU A 153 4.26 0.00 -11.94
N PHE A 154 5.22 0.32 -12.82
CA PHE A 154 5.11 0.00 -14.24
C PHE A 154 4.96 -1.51 -14.48
N SER A 155 5.78 -2.33 -13.82
CA SER A 155 5.70 -3.79 -13.86
C SER A 155 4.34 -4.30 -13.38
N GLN A 156 3.83 -3.77 -12.27
CA GLN A 156 2.51 -4.14 -11.73
C GLN A 156 1.35 -3.80 -12.68
N LEU A 157 1.39 -2.64 -13.33
CA LEU A 157 0.33 -2.19 -14.25
C LEU A 157 0.37 -2.92 -15.60
N THR A 158 1.56 -3.30 -16.06
CA THR A 158 1.76 -4.02 -17.34
C THR A 158 1.64 -5.53 -17.20
N ASN A 159 1.73 -6.08 -15.98
CA ASN A 159 1.53 -7.50 -15.74
C ASN A 159 0.09 -7.92 -16.15
N TRP A 160 0.00 -8.77 -17.17
CA TRP A 160 -1.26 -9.22 -17.75
C TRP A 160 -2.19 -9.88 -16.72
N PHE A 161 -1.64 -10.63 -15.76
CA PHE A 161 -2.44 -11.32 -14.75
C PHE A 161 -2.97 -10.36 -13.69
N MET A 162 -2.16 -9.38 -13.28
CA MET A 162 -2.62 -8.31 -12.39
C MET A 162 -3.64 -7.41 -13.08
N PHE A 163 -3.48 -7.17 -14.38
CA PHE A 163 -4.50 -6.49 -15.17
C PHE A 163 -5.81 -7.29 -15.17
N PHE A 164 -5.73 -8.60 -15.38
CA PHE A 164 -6.90 -9.47 -15.52
C PHE A 164 -7.65 -9.79 -14.21
N CYS A 165 -6.93 -10.03 -13.12
CA CYS A 165 -7.50 -10.55 -11.86
C CYS A 165 -7.78 -9.47 -10.82
N PHE A 166 -6.97 -8.42 -10.74
CA PHE A 166 -6.96 -7.56 -9.56
C PHE A 166 -8.23 -6.71 -9.39
N THR A 167 -8.91 -6.40 -10.50
CA THR A 167 -10.20 -5.67 -10.55
C THR A 167 -11.43 -6.57 -10.41
N ARG A 168 -11.24 -7.90 -10.36
CA ARG A 168 -12.32 -8.87 -10.11
C ARG A 168 -12.59 -8.99 -8.62
N THR A 169 -13.83 -9.32 -8.26
CA THR A 169 -14.33 -9.37 -6.88
C THR A 169 -13.86 -10.62 -6.13
N LEU A 170 -12.55 -10.83 -6.12
CA LEU A 170 -11.85 -11.91 -5.45
C LEU A 170 -11.35 -11.44 -4.08
N SER A 171 -11.58 -12.24 -3.05
CA SER A 171 -11.06 -11.97 -1.71
C SER A 171 -9.53 -11.94 -1.67
N ASN A 172 -8.87 -12.73 -2.52
CA ASN A 172 -7.40 -12.72 -2.67
C ASN A 172 -6.87 -11.34 -3.09
N SER A 173 -7.61 -10.62 -3.94
CA SER A 173 -7.21 -9.29 -4.40
C SER A 173 -7.34 -8.28 -3.27
N LEU A 174 -8.41 -8.36 -2.46
CA LEU A 174 -8.54 -7.51 -1.27
C LEU A 174 -7.47 -7.84 -0.22
N GLU A 175 -7.17 -9.11 0.03
CA GLU A 175 -6.07 -9.56 0.88
C GLU A 175 -4.73 -8.97 0.41
N THR A 176 -4.46 -8.98 -0.89
CA THR A 176 -3.24 -8.38 -1.46
C THR A 176 -3.15 -6.89 -1.17
N VAL A 177 -4.25 -6.15 -1.36
CA VAL A 177 -4.33 -4.71 -1.05
C VAL A 177 -4.07 -4.47 0.43
N LEU A 178 -4.78 -5.17 1.32
CA LEU A 178 -4.59 -5.02 2.77
C LEU A 178 -3.17 -5.37 3.20
N THR A 179 -2.57 -6.39 2.59
CA THR A 179 -1.17 -6.77 2.84
C THR A 179 -0.22 -5.65 2.43
N LEU A 180 -0.38 -5.05 1.25
CA LEU A 180 0.46 -3.93 0.80
C LEU A 180 0.34 -2.71 1.71
N VAL A 181 -0.89 -2.34 2.10
CA VAL A 181 -1.13 -1.22 3.00
C VAL A 181 -0.53 -1.50 4.38
N GLY A 182 -0.74 -2.71 4.92
CA GLY A 182 -0.22 -3.08 6.23
C GLY A 182 1.32 -3.13 6.25
N LEU A 183 1.95 -3.68 5.22
CA LEU A 183 3.42 -3.71 5.08
C LEU A 183 4.01 -2.31 4.99
N TYR A 184 3.33 -1.38 4.31
CA TYR A 184 3.76 0.03 4.26
C TYR A 184 3.80 0.68 5.65
N TYR A 185 2.81 0.41 6.49
CA TYR A 185 2.77 0.94 7.86
C TYR A 185 3.68 0.18 8.83
N TRP A 186 4.18 -0.99 8.44
CA TRP A 186 5.02 -1.84 9.27
C TRP A 186 6.43 -1.23 9.48
N PRO A 187 7.03 -1.32 10.69
CA PRO A 187 8.32 -0.67 10.98
C PRO A 187 9.55 -1.40 10.45
N CYS A 188 9.67 -2.73 10.54
CA CYS A 188 10.91 -3.45 10.18
C CYS A 188 11.33 -3.30 8.71
N LEU A 189 10.38 -3.06 7.80
CA LEU A 189 10.65 -2.94 6.37
C LEU A 189 11.21 -1.57 5.96
N ARG A 190 11.32 -0.64 6.92
CA ARG A 190 11.89 0.68 6.72
C ARG A 190 13.38 0.69 7.10
N VAL A 191 14.21 1.03 6.11
CA VAL A 191 15.67 1.19 6.27
C VAL A 191 16.03 2.26 7.32
N SER A 192 15.13 3.23 7.58
CA SER A 192 15.27 4.23 8.65
C SER A 192 14.33 3.94 9.82
N SER A 193 14.65 2.89 10.57
CA SER A 193 13.85 2.37 11.71
C SER A 193 13.74 3.33 12.91
N HIS A 194 14.69 4.27 13.07
CA HIS A 194 14.84 5.06 14.29
C HIS A 194 13.79 6.18 14.53
N LYS A 195 12.86 6.45 13.60
CA LYS A 195 11.87 7.55 13.74
C LYS A 195 10.46 7.19 13.23
N VAL A 196 10.01 5.95 13.38
CA VAL A 196 8.62 5.60 12.98
C VAL A 196 7.64 5.97 14.10
N PRO A 197 6.59 6.78 13.85
CA PRO A 197 5.59 7.12 14.86
C PRO A 197 4.84 5.88 15.36
N LEU A 198 4.59 5.81 16.67
CA LEU A 198 3.82 4.71 17.32
C LEU A 198 2.44 4.49 16.67
N ALA A 199 1.82 5.56 16.16
CA ALA A 199 0.55 5.49 15.44
C ALA A 199 0.62 4.58 14.20
N SER A 200 1.75 4.55 13.50
CA SER A 200 1.95 3.69 12.32
C SER A 200 1.85 2.21 12.67
N ARG A 201 2.32 1.81 13.86
CA ARG A 201 2.30 0.41 14.31
C ARG A 201 0.89 -0.08 14.60
N LYS A 202 0.09 0.73 15.31
CA LYS A 202 -1.31 0.41 15.58
C LYS A 202 -2.13 0.25 14.31
N TRP A 203 -1.91 1.14 13.32
CA TRP A 203 -2.54 1.01 12.00
C TRP A 203 -2.10 -0.27 11.27
N ALA A 204 -0.80 -0.61 11.31
CA ALA A 204 -0.30 -1.83 10.68
C ALA A 204 -0.94 -3.10 11.28
N LEU A 205 -1.02 -3.18 12.61
CA LEU A 205 -1.67 -4.28 13.32
C LEU A 205 -3.18 -4.34 13.06
N ALA A 206 -3.86 -3.19 13.04
CA ALA A 206 -5.29 -3.13 12.72
C ALA A 206 -5.58 -3.62 11.29
N ILE A 207 -4.73 -3.25 10.33
CA ILE A 207 -4.85 -3.72 8.94
C ILE A 207 -4.53 -5.22 8.84
N ALA A 208 -3.54 -5.71 9.60
CA ALA A 208 -3.22 -7.13 9.69
C ALA A 208 -4.40 -7.95 10.25
N ALA A 209 -5.00 -7.48 11.34
CA ALA A 209 -6.19 -8.09 11.93
C ALA A 209 -7.37 -8.08 10.94
N LEU A 210 -7.58 -6.97 10.22
CA LEU A 210 -8.60 -6.89 9.17
C LEU A 210 -8.33 -7.87 8.03
N ALA A 211 -7.08 -8.03 7.60
CA ALA A 211 -6.70 -9.00 6.58
C ALA A 211 -7.00 -10.44 7.04
N CYS A 212 -6.62 -10.80 8.27
CA CYS A 212 -6.93 -12.10 8.87
C CYS A 212 -8.44 -12.33 9.01
N ALA A 213 -9.19 -11.29 9.37
CA ALA A 213 -10.64 -11.38 9.51
C ALA A 213 -11.32 -11.56 8.15
N VAL A 214 -10.85 -10.88 7.10
CA VAL A 214 -11.32 -11.08 5.72
C VAL A 214 -10.95 -12.48 5.22
N ARG A 215 -9.74 -12.92 5.52
CA ARG A 215 -9.23 -14.22 5.09
C ARG A 215 -8.30 -14.81 6.16
N PRO A 216 -8.71 -15.89 6.86
CA PRO A 216 -7.90 -16.49 7.92
C PRO A 216 -6.51 -16.98 7.46
N THR A 217 -6.34 -17.28 6.17
CA THR A 217 -5.03 -17.68 5.61
C THR A 217 -3.97 -16.58 5.69
N SER A 218 -4.38 -15.30 5.72
CA SER A 218 -3.45 -14.17 5.91
C SER A 218 -2.76 -14.22 7.28
N ALA A 219 -3.27 -14.99 8.25
CA ALA A 219 -2.59 -15.19 9.52
C ALA A 219 -1.17 -15.75 9.33
N ILE A 220 -0.93 -16.56 8.30
CA ILE A 220 0.39 -17.13 8.02
C ILE A 220 1.40 -16.02 7.66
N THR A 221 1.00 -15.09 6.79
CA THR A 221 1.87 -13.99 6.37
C THR A 221 2.14 -13.03 7.52
N TRP A 222 1.12 -12.68 8.29
CA TRP A 222 1.24 -11.76 9.42
C TRP A 222 1.97 -12.38 10.62
N LEU A 223 1.84 -13.68 10.85
CA LEU A 223 2.64 -14.38 11.85
C LEU A 223 4.12 -14.31 11.48
N TYR A 224 4.48 -14.55 10.23
CA TYR A 224 5.87 -14.44 9.76
C TYR A 224 6.42 -13.01 9.94
N VAL A 225 5.69 -11.99 9.47
CA VAL A 225 6.09 -10.59 9.60
C VAL A 225 6.19 -10.16 11.07
N GLY A 226 5.24 -10.60 11.91
CA GLY A 226 5.25 -10.35 13.35
C GLY A 226 6.44 -10.99 14.06
N LEU A 227 6.79 -12.23 13.70
CA LEU A 227 7.97 -12.90 14.22
C LEU A 227 9.26 -12.18 13.81
N LEU A 228 9.39 -11.74 12.56
CA LEU A 228 10.53 -10.95 12.10
C LEU A 228 10.70 -9.65 12.91
N GLU A 229 9.61 -8.91 13.13
CA GLU A 229 9.64 -7.69 13.96
C GLU A 229 10.10 -7.99 15.40
N LEU A 230 9.68 -9.12 15.95
CA LEU A 230 10.03 -9.54 17.31
C LEU A 230 11.52 -9.90 17.44
N PHE A 231 12.13 -10.46 16.39
CA PHE A 231 13.58 -10.70 16.35
C PHE A 231 14.39 -9.41 16.20
N VAL A 232 13.90 -8.43 15.43
CA VAL A 232 14.59 -7.16 15.17
C VAL A 232 14.43 -6.15 16.31
N THR A 233 13.32 -6.21 17.05
CA THR A 233 13.01 -5.25 18.11
C THR A 233 13.69 -5.62 19.44
N HIS A 234 14.44 -4.67 20.01
CA HIS A 234 15.10 -4.84 21.31
C HIS A 234 14.09 -4.92 22.50
N ASP A 235 12.96 -4.20 22.43
CA ASP A 235 11.93 -4.15 23.48
C ASP A 235 10.75 -5.13 23.25
N ARG A 236 11.04 -6.43 23.32
CA ARG A 236 10.07 -7.52 22.99
C ARG A 236 8.78 -7.49 23.83
N LEU A 237 8.88 -7.18 25.12
CA LEU A 237 7.74 -7.24 26.05
C LEU A 237 6.75 -6.10 25.84
N ARG A 238 7.23 -4.89 25.52
CA ARG A 238 6.35 -3.75 25.25
C ARG A 238 5.54 -3.97 23.97
N PHE A 239 6.17 -4.52 22.93
CA PHE A 239 5.49 -4.84 21.68
C PHE A 239 4.35 -5.85 21.87
N ILE A 240 4.61 -6.96 22.58
CA ILE A 240 3.61 -8.01 22.79
C ILE A 240 2.45 -7.51 23.67
N PHE A 241 2.74 -6.89 24.82
CA PHE A 241 1.70 -6.57 25.80
C PHE A 241 0.95 -5.25 25.54
N LEU A 242 1.57 -4.25 24.90
CA LEU A 242 0.94 -2.93 24.70
C LEU A 242 0.42 -2.72 23.28
N GLU A 243 0.94 -3.44 22.28
CA GLU A 243 0.60 -3.22 20.87
C GLU A 243 -0.16 -4.40 20.27
N VAL A 244 0.24 -5.65 20.52
CA VAL A 244 -0.41 -6.84 19.95
C VAL A 244 -1.65 -7.28 20.74
N ALA A 245 -1.53 -7.41 22.07
CA ALA A 245 -2.62 -7.85 22.94
C ALA A 245 -3.94 -7.05 22.89
N PRO A 246 -3.96 -5.72 22.65
CA PRO A 246 -5.23 -4.98 22.54
C PRO A 246 -5.91 -5.10 21.17
N ILE A 247 -5.25 -5.69 20.17
CA ILE A 247 -5.75 -5.76 18.78
C ILE A 247 -6.11 -7.20 18.37
N GLY A 248 -5.47 -8.22 18.99
CA GLY A 248 -5.80 -9.63 18.83
C GLY A 248 -6.81 -10.11 19.87
#